data_AF-A0A556RSF8-F1
#
_entry.id   AF-A0A556RSF8-F1
#
_cell.length_a   1.000
_cell.length_b   1.000
_cell.length_c   1.000
_cell.angle_alpha   90.00
_cell.angle_beta   90.00
_cell.angle_gamma   90.00
#
_symmetry.space_group_name_H-M   'P 1'
#
loop_
_entity.id
_entity.type
_entity.pdbx_description
1 polymer ?
#
loop_
_entity_poly.entity_id
_entity_poly.type
_entity_poly.pdbx_seq_one_letter_code
_entity_poly.pdbx_strand_id
1 'polypeptide(L)'
;MQTTNINPRSYLREFHQILSGKRSLARTAFNNLKPGQKKLLLDAAGIRPRTTTIYNSNSSFLHTYSMSYDDLSDQELDNLKKGLRRLQSIIDAFALCEDEDFKKEIRRVA
;
A
#
# COMPACT_ATOMS: atom_id res chain seq x y z
N MET A 1 41.07 -8.26 31.73
CA MET A 1 40.09 -7.26 31.20
C MET A 1 40.28 -7.21 29.69
N GLN A 2 39.35 -7.77 28.91
CA GLN A 2 39.46 -7.79 27.45
C GLN A 2 38.88 -6.49 26.87
N THR A 3 39.73 -5.72 26.19
CA THR A 3 39.31 -4.53 25.43
C THR A 3 38.69 -4.98 24.11
N THR A 4 37.37 -4.84 23.99
CA THR A 4 36.67 -5.01 22.72
C THR A 4 37.12 -3.92 21.76
N ASN A 5 37.79 -4.32 20.68
CA ASN A 5 38.23 -3.41 19.63
C ASN A 5 37.00 -3.07 18.77
N ILE A 6 36.26 -2.04 19.18
CA ILE A 6 35.04 -1.56 18.52
C ILE A 6 35.46 -0.89 17.21
N ASN A 7 35.23 -1.54 16.08
CA ASN A 7 35.49 -0.96 14.75
C ASN A 7 34.29 -0.09 14.32
N PRO A 8 34.39 1.25 14.29
CA PRO A 8 33.25 2.12 14.00
C PRO A 8 32.69 1.91 12.58
N ARG A 9 33.52 1.44 11.65
CA ARG A 9 33.11 1.15 10.27
C ARG A 9 32.26 -0.11 10.17
N SER A 10 32.40 -1.08 11.09
CA SER A 10 31.52 -2.27 11.10
C SER A 10 30.12 -1.88 11.54
N TYR A 11 29.99 -1.05 12.58
CA TYR A 11 28.69 -0.52 13.04
C TYR A 11 28.02 0.36 11.99
N LEU A 12 28.76 1.25 11.31
CA LEU A 12 28.20 2.05 10.21
C LEU A 12 27.76 1.18 9.03
N ARG A 13 28.47 0.10 8.73
CA ARG A 13 28.08 -0.85 7.68
C ARG A 13 26.85 -1.67 8.08
N GLU A 14 26.76 -2.13 9.33
CA GLU A 14 25.58 -2.80 9.88
C GLU A 14 24.38 -1.86 9.93
N PHE A 15 24.59 -0.61 10.35
CA PHE A 15 23.56 0.42 10.36
C PHE A 15 23.11 0.76 8.94
N HIS A 16 24.05 0.93 8.00
CA HIS A 16 23.73 1.07 6.59
C HIS A 16 23.04 -0.18 6.03
N GLN A 17 23.37 -1.40 6.46
CA GLN A 17 22.68 -2.64 6.06
C GLN A 17 21.31 -2.80 6.73
N ILE A 18 21.08 -2.28 7.93
CA ILE A 18 19.76 -2.20 8.57
C ILE A 18 18.90 -1.13 7.89
N LEU A 19 19.50 -0.01 7.50
CA LEU A 19 18.84 1.07 6.77
C LEU A 19 18.60 0.73 5.28
N SER A 20 19.54 0.06 4.61
CA SER A 20 19.46 -0.29 3.18
C SER A 20 18.91 -1.70 2.91
N GLY A 21 19.11 -2.64 3.83
CA GLY A 21 18.67 -4.04 3.75
C GLY A 21 17.27 -4.29 4.31
N LYS A 22 16.64 -3.32 4.98
CA LYS A 22 15.18 -3.33 5.11
C LYS A 22 14.56 -2.96 3.77
N ARG A 23 14.53 -3.92 2.84
CA ARG A 23 13.33 -4.12 2.03
C ARG A 23 12.20 -4.27 3.04
N SER A 24 11.55 -3.16 3.40
CA SER A 24 10.49 -3.23 4.40
C SER A 24 9.47 -4.23 3.87
N LEU A 25 9.02 -5.17 4.70
CA LEU A 25 8.01 -6.14 4.28
C LEU A 25 6.79 -5.41 3.67
N ALA A 26 6.49 -4.21 4.18
CA ALA A 26 5.52 -3.29 3.62
C ALA A 26 5.84 -2.85 2.17
N ARG A 27 7.10 -2.49 1.87
CA ARG A 27 7.56 -2.14 0.51
C ARG A 27 7.41 -3.31 -0.44
N THR A 28 7.89 -4.49 -0.06
CA THR A 28 7.77 -5.68 -0.90
C THR A 28 6.29 -6.06 -1.10
N ALA A 29 5.49 -6.10 -0.03
CA ALA A 29 4.07 -6.40 -0.11
C ALA A 29 3.34 -5.41 -1.02
N PHE A 30 3.54 -4.10 -0.80
CA PHE A 30 2.90 -3.05 -1.59
C PHE A 30 3.30 -3.11 -3.07
N ASN A 31 4.59 -3.28 -3.37
CA ASN A 31 5.06 -3.36 -4.75
C ASN A 31 4.55 -4.61 -5.48
N ASN A 32 4.32 -5.72 -4.76
CA ASN A 32 3.79 -6.96 -5.31
C ASN A 32 2.25 -6.99 -5.43
N LEU A 33 1.53 -5.99 -4.93
CA LEU A 33 0.09 -5.89 -5.12
C LEU A 33 -0.26 -5.77 -6.61
N LYS A 34 -1.28 -6.51 -7.03
CA LYS A 34 -1.86 -6.33 -8.37
C LYS A 34 -2.42 -4.91 -8.51
N PRO A 35 -2.48 -4.34 -9.72
CA PRO A 35 -2.94 -2.95 -9.92
C PRO A 35 -4.28 -2.63 -9.25
N GLY A 36 -5.26 -3.53 -9.31
CA GLY A 36 -6.57 -3.35 -8.65
C GLY A 36 -6.48 -3.35 -7.12
N GLN A 37 -5.64 -4.21 -6.53
CA GLN A 37 -5.45 -4.26 -5.07
C GLN A 37 -4.73 -3.00 -4.58
N LYS A 38 -3.73 -2.54 -5.33
CA LYS A 38 -3.01 -1.30 -5.03
C LYS A 38 -3.96 -0.10 -5.09
N LYS A 39 -4.80 -0.03 -6.12
CA LYS A 39 -5.84 1.02 -6.24
C LYS A 39 -6.77 1.02 -5.04
N LEU A 40 -7.35 -0.13 -4.68
CA LEU A 40 -8.25 -0.26 -3.53
C LEU A 40 -7.59 0.22 -2.22
N LEU A 41 -6.34 -0.19 -1.99
CA LEU A 41 -5.59 0.20 -0.80
C LEU A 41 -5.28 1.70 -0.77
N LEU A 42 -4.86 2.28 -1.90
CA LEU A 42 -4.61 3.73 -2.01
C LEU A 42 -5.90 4.53 -1.78
N ASP A 43 -7.02 4.09 -2.36
CA ASP A 43 -8.33 4.71 -2.15
C ASP A 43 -8.74 4.66 -0.67
N ALA A 44 -8.59 3.51 0.00
CA ALA A 44 -8.88 3.35 1.43
C ALA A 44 -7.97 4.23 2.32
N ALA A 45 -6.74 4.47 1.88
CA ALA A 45 -5.77 5.36 2.52
C ALA A 45 -6.01 6.85 2.19
N GLY A 46 -6.91 7.18 1.25
CA GLY A 46 -7.13 8.54 0.77
C GLY A 46 -5.96 9.11 -0.04
N ILE A 47 -5.15 8.23 -0.64
CA ILE A 47 -3.96 8.59 -1.41
C ILE A 47 -4.34 8.65 -2.89
N ARG A 48 -4.14 9.82 -3.52
CA ARG A 48 -4.46 9.99 -4.93
C ARG A 48 -3.40 9.35 -5.82
N PRO A 49 -3.80 8.62 -6.88
CA PRO A 49 -2.88 8.17 -7.91
C PRO A 49 -2.14 9.34 -8.55
N ARG A 50 -0.89 9.11 -8.95
CA ARG A 50 -0.10 10.12 -9.66
C ARG A 50 -0.55 10.09 -11.12
N THR A 51 -0.97 11.24 -11.63
CA THR A 51 -1.46 11.35 -13.01
C THR A 51 -0.71 12.42 -13.77
N THR A 52 -0.52 12.20 -15.07
CA THR A 52 -0.08 13.24 -16.01
C THR A 52 -0.97 13.24 -17.24
N THR A 53 -1.03 14.37 -17.93
CA THR A 53 -1.64 14.44 -19.25
C THR A 53 -0.59 14.17 -20.30
N ILE A 54 -0.78 13.13 -21.10
CA ILE A 54 0.08 12.85 -22.26
C ILE A 54 -0.53 13.55 -23.47
N TYR A 55 0.29 14.34 -24.16
CA TYR A 55 -0.08 15.09 -25.36
C TYR A 55 0.48 14.40 -26.61
N ASN A 56 -0.38 14.16 -27.58
CA ASN A 56 -0.03 13.68 -28.92
C ASN A 56 -0.42 14.75 -29.95
N SER A 57 0.03 14.60 -31.20
CA SER A 57 -0.19 15.59 -32.28
C SER A 57 -1.66 16.00 -32.47
N ASN A 58 -2.62 15.13 -32.16
CA ASN A 58 -4.05 15.34 -32.39
C ASN A 58 -4.93 15.15 -31.15
N SER A 59 -4.37 14.82 -29.97
CA SER A 59 -5.17 14.51 -28.78
C SER A 59 -4.38 14.64 -27.48
N SER A 60 -5.10 14.59 -26.36
CA SER A 60 -4.50 14.40 -25.05
C SER A 60 -5.29 13.37 -24.26
N PHE A 61 -4.61 12.63 -23.39
CA PHE A 61 -5.26 11.68 -22.49
C PHE A 61 -4.60 11.70 -21.12
N LEU A 62 -5.39 11.42 -20.08
CA LEU A 62 -4.90 11.31 -18.71
C LEU A 62 -4.27 9.93 -18.51
N HIS A 63 -2.98 9.90 -18.19
CA HIS A 63 -2.24 8.71 -17.83
C HIS A 63 -2.06 8.63 -16.32
N THR A 64 -2.39 7.49 -15.72
CA THR A 64 -2.15 7.22 -14.30
C THR A 64 -0.93 6.32 -14.15
N TYR A 65 0.06 6.76 -13.39
CA TYR A 65 1.27 5.98 -13.14
C TYR A 65 1.02 4.89 -12.11
N SER A 66 1.66 3.74 -12.33
CA SER A 66 1.77 2.70 -11.32
C SER A 66 2.70 3.20 -10.21
N MET A 67 2.15 3.41 -9.02
CA MET A 67 2.94 3.86 -7.88
C MET A 67 3.75 2.71 -7.28
N SER A 68 5.02 2.99 -6.98
CA SER A 68 5.86 2.17 -6.12
C SER A 68 5.69 2.61 -4.65
N TYR A 69 6.17 1.80 -3.72
CA TYR A 69 6.22 2.17 -2.30
C TYR A 69 7.13 3.37 -2.06
N ASP A 70 8.22 3.50 -2.83
CA ASP A 70 9.15 4.64 -2.74
C ASP A 70 8.52 5.92 -3.32
N ASP A 71 7.43 5.72 -4.08
CA ASP A 71 6.41 6.67 -4.52
C ASP A 71 5.83 7.57 -3.44
N LEU A 72 5.81 7.05 -2.22
CA LEU A 72 4.98 7.50 -1.11
C LEU A 72 5.81 8.37 -0.17
N SER A 73 5.28 9.55 0.14
CA SER A 73 5.79 10.38 1.24
C SER A 73 5.53 9.73 2.61
N ASP A 74 6.26 10.15 3.64
CA ASP A 74 6.06 9.66 5.01
C ASP A 74 4.60 9.80 5.48
N GLN A 75 3.96 10.93 5.16
CA GLN A 75 2.55 11.15 5.47
C GLN A 75 1.62 10.17 4.75
N GLU A 76 1.93 9.84 3.50
CA GLU A 76 1.19 8.83 2.75
C GLU A 76 1.44 7.42 3.28
N LEU A 77 2.64 7.11 3.78
CA LEU A 77 2.91 5.85 4.47
C LEU A 77 2.09 5.70 5.76
N ASP A 78 1.95 6.77 6.54
CA ASP A 78 1.06 6.79 7.70
C ASP A 78 -0.40 6.59 7.31
N ASN A 79 -0.83 7.22 6.21
CA ASN A 79 -2.17 7.06 5.69
C ASN A 79 -2.40 5.66 5.12
N LEU A 80 -1.39 5.04 4.50
CA LEU A 80 -1.43 3.65 4.05
C LEU A 80 -1.72 2.70 5.20
N LYS A 81 -1.07 2.90 6.35
CA LYS A 81 -1.32 2.14 7.59
C LYS A 81 -2.76 2.31 8.09
N LYS A 82 -3.31 3.53 8.03
CA LYS A 82 -4.73 3.79 8.37
C LYS A 82 -5.67 3.12 7.38
N GLY A 83 -5.35 3.15 6.09
CA GLY A 83 -6.10 2.47 5.03
C GLY A 83 -6.20 0.97 5.23
N LEU A 84 -5.08 0.31 5.57
CA LEU A 84 -5.06 -1.12 5.91
C LEU A 84 -6.01 -1.46 7.07
N ARG A 85 -6.00 -0.64 8.15
CA ARG A 85 -6.90 -0.84 9.29
C ARG A 85 -8.37 -0.67 8.91
N ARG A 86 -8.69 0.27 8.02
CA ARG A 86 -10.05 0.46 7.50
C ARG A 86 -10.50 -0.76 6.68
N LEU A 87 -9.64 -1.26 5.79
CA LEU A 87 -9.94 -2.46 5.01
C LEU A 87 -10.14 -3.69 5.91
N GLN A 88 -9.30 -3.86 6.93
CA GLN A 88 -9.48 -4.93 7.92
C GLN A 88 -10.82 -4.80 8.63
N SER A 89 -11.19 -3.61 9.11
CA SER A 89 -12.47 -3.39 9.77
C SER A 89 -13.68 -3.67 8.88
N ILE A 90 -13.58 -3.43 7.56
CA ILE A 90 -14.63 -3.80 6.60
C ILE A 90 -14.70 -5.32 6.48
N ILE A 91 -13.55 -5.99 6.32
CA ILE A 91 -13.50 -7.46 6.25
C ILE A 91 -14.11 -8.06 7.52
N ASP A 92 -13.76 -7.55 8.69
CA ASP A 92 -14.27 -8.02 9.98
C ASP A 92 -15.79 -7.84 10.10
N ALA A 93 -16.34 -6.75 9.57
CA ALA A 93 -17.78 -6.49 9.57
C ALA A 93 -18.58 -7.52 8.74
N PHE A 94 -17.98 -8.03 7.65
CA PHE A 94 -18.59 -9.05 6.79
C PHE A 94 -18.15 -10.48 7.13
N ALA A 95 -17.21 -10.67 8.05
CA ALA A 95 -16.65 -11.98 8.38
C ALA A 95 -17.67 -12.95 9.02
N LEU A 96 -18.77 -12.41 9.55
CA LEU A 96 -19.88 -13.18 10.13
C LEU A 96 -21.01 -13.46 9.15
N CYS A 97 -20.97 -12.88 7.94
CA CYS A 97 -22.00 -13.10 6.93
C CYS A 97 -21.86 -14.50 6.33
N GLU A 98 -22.97 -15.19 6.18
CA GLU A 98 -23.08 -16.43 5.44
C GLU A 98 -23.40 -16.15 3.96
N ASP A 99 -23.21 -17.13 3.07
CA ASP A 99 -23.48 -16.97 1.63
C ASP A 99 -24.94 -16.54 1.36
N GLU A 100 -25.87 -16.95 2.21
CA GLU A 100 -27.29 -16.58 2.12
C GLU A 100 -27.54 -15.08 2.39
N ASP A 101 -26.69 -14.43 3.20
CA ASP A 101 -26.81 -12.99 3.51
C ASP A 101 -26.51 -12.09 2.31
N PHE A 102 -25.87 -12.63 1.26
CA PHE A 102 -25.56 -11.91 0.01
C PHE A 102 -26.67 -12.01 -1.04
N LYS A 103 -27.81 -12.66 -0.73
CA LYS A 103 -28.95 -12.77 -1.64
C LYS A 103 -29.93 -11.62 -1.43
N LYS A 104 -30.31 -10.96 -2.53
CA LYS A 104 -31.30 -9.88 -2.49
C LYS A 104 -32.71 -10.47 -2.32
N GLU A 105 -33.43 -10.08 -1.28
CA GLU A 105 -34.85 -10.42 -1.14
C GLU A 105 -35.65 -9.88 -2.33
N ILE A 106 -36.24 -10.77 -3.12
CA ILE A 106 -37.18 -10.39 -4.18
C ILE A 106 -38.59 -10.44 -3.58
N ARG A 107 -39.06 -9.32 -3.04
CA ARG A 107 -40.47 -9.19 -2.64
C ARG A 107 -41.34 -9.11 -3.89
N ARG A 108 -42.01 -10.20 -4.25
CA ARG A 108 -43.13 -10.14 -5.19
C ARG A 108 -44.30 -9.48 -4.47
N VAL A 109 -44.62 -8.25 -4.86
CA VAL A 109 -45.88 -7.61 -4.49
C VAL A 109 -46.98 -8.38 -5.22
N ALA A 110 -47.89 -8.98 -4.44
CA ALA A 110 -49.06 -9.69 -4.95
C ALA A 110 -50.14 -8.70 -5.44
#